data_AF-A0A2X4ZG27-F1
#
_entry.id   AF-A0A2X4ZG27-F1
#
_cell.length_a   1.000
_cell.length_b   1.000
_cell.length_c   1.000
_cell.angle_alpha   90.00
_cell.angle_beta   90.00
_cell.angle_gamma   90.00
#
_symmetry.space_group_name_H-M   'P 1'
#
loop_
_entity.id
_entity.type
_entity.pdbx_description
1 polymer ?
#
loop_
_entity_poly.entity_id
_entity_poly.type
_entity_poly.pdbx_seq_one_letter_code
_entity_poly.pdbx_strand_id
1 'polypeptide(L)'
;MRLFTYKNPYYRGSTKSIEILDEEQNRVGYLQRKHRGFFQKTIDFVMNSSFIIDVYTYGFKNDLYCEISEQVDKRSLFKSIWKGNSNNLGNFMLFDKTKITTHPRMELHTDQGDKFSIKKDFAVKSVFIVNESDRVIAEISYDNPIPPQLIAIQQKSSDLHVFDIAALYYLLNIKY
;
A
#
# COMPACT_ATOMS: atom_id res chain seq x y z
N MET A 1 13.30 -1.09 15.93
CA MET A 1 13.29 -1.01 14.45
C MET A 1 13.24 -2.42 13.91
N ARG A 2 12.40 -2.69 12.90
CA ARG A 2 12.31 -4.01 12.25
C ARG A 2 12.39 -3.84 10.74
N LEU A 3 13.05 -4.76 10.05
CA LEU A 3 13.18 -4.76 8.60
C LEU A 3 12.31 -5.86 7.99
N PHE A 4 11.59 -5.50 6.94
CA PHE A 4 10.83 -6.46 6.14
C PHE A 4 11.08 -6.21 4.67
N THR A 5 10.99 -7.26 3.86
CA THR A 5 11.17 -7.15 2.41
C THR A 5 10.11 -7.90 1.65
N TYR A 6 9.86 -7.45 0.43
CA TYR A 6 9.08 -8.20 -0.55
C TYR A 6 9.48 -7.81 -1.97
N LYS A 7 9.15 -8.66 -2.95
CA LYS A 7 9.49 -8.42 -4.36
C LYS A 7 8.24 -8.15 -5.19
N ASN A 8 8.18 -6.98 -5.82
CA ASN A 8 7.09 -6.65 -6.73
C ASN A 8 7.11 -7.57 -7.97
N PRO A 9 5.93 -7.96 -8.49
CA PRO A 9 5.83 -8.70 -9.73
C PRO A 9 6.21 -7.79 -10.92
N TYR A 10 6.66 -8.40 -12.01
CA TYR A 10 6.96 -7.68 -13.26
C TYR A 10 5.75 -6.88 -13.77
N TYR A 11 4.57 -7.50 -13.75
CA TYR A 11 3.32 -6.86 -14.15
C TYR A 11 2.64 -6.20 -12.95
N ARG A 12 2.46 -4.86 -12.98
CA ARG A 12 1.81 -4.08 -11.92
C ARG A 12 0.36 -4.50 -11.64
N GLY A 13 -0.34 -5.04 -12.65
CA GLY A 13 -1.69 -5.57 -12.52
C GLY A 13 -1.75 -7.02 -12.01
N SER A 14 -0.63 -7.60 -11.58
CA SER A 14 -0.62 -9.00 -11.15
C SER A 14 -1.44 -9.19 -9.88
N THR A 15 -2.20 -10.29 -9.86
CA THR A 15 -2.94 -10.79 -8.69
C THR A 15 -2.19 -11.90 -7.96
N LYS A 16 -0.91 -12.13 -8.32
CA LYS A 16 -0.07 -13.11 -7.61
C LYS A 16 0.12 -12.67 -6.16
N SER A 17 0.14 -13.64 -5.24
CA SER A 17 0.57 -13.40 -3.87
C SER A 17 2.05 -12.99 -3.86
N ILE A 18 2.36 -11.95 -3.09
CA ILE A 18 3.69 -11.39 -2.93
C ILE A 18 4.07 -11.59 -1.47
N GLU A 19 5.04 -12.47 -1.22
CA GLU A 19 5.44 -12.83 0.14
C GLU A 19 6.14 -11.66 0.83
N ILE A 20 5.81 -11.44 2.10
CA ILE A 20 6.47 -10.50 2.98
C ILE A 20 7.39 -11.32 3.88
N LEU A 21 8.67 -10.97 3.85
CA LEU A 21 9.74 -11.64 4.57
C LEU A 21 10.25 -10.73 5.69
N ASP A 22 10.68 -11.32 6.81
CA ASP A 22 11.43 -10.60 7.84
C ASP A 22 12.94 -10.51 7.49
N GLU A 23 13.71 -9.94 8.41
CA GLU A 23 15.16 -9.77 8.28
C GLU A 23 15.90 -11.11 8.12
N GLU A 24 15.38 -12.19 8.70
CA GLU A 24 15.94 -13.54 8.63
C GLU A 24 15.48 -14.30 7.38
N GLN A 25 14.73 -13.65 6.48
CA GLN A 25 14.10 -14.24 5.30
C GLN A 25 13.00 -15.27 5.62
N ASN A 26 12.48 -15.26 6.85
CA ASN A 26 11.30 -16.05 7.17
C ASN A 26 10.05 -15.34 6.65
N ARG A 27 9.14 -16.12 6.08
CA ARG A 27 7.85 -15.60 5.64
C ARG A 27 7.00 -15.24 6.84
N VAL A 28 6.59 -13.98 6.94
CA VAL A 28 5.65 -13.50 7.98
C VAL A 28 4.22 -13.42 7.48
N GLY A 29 4.03 -13.28 6.17
CA GLY A 29 2.73 -13.14 5.53
C GLY A 29 2.85 -12.89 4.04
N TYR A 30 1.81 -12.33 3.43
CA TYR A 30 1.84 -11.93 2.03
C TYR A 30 0.83 -10.83 1.73
N LEU A 31 1.07 -10.09 0.64
CA LEU A 31 0.14 -9.11 0.08
C LEU A 31 -0.37 -9.57 -1.28
N GLN A 32 -1.57 -9.13 -1.66
CA GLN A 32 -2.19 -9.51 -2.93
C GLN A 32 -3.14 -8.42 -3.43
N ARG A 33 -3.07 -8.10 -4.72
CA ARG A 33 -4.10 -7.33 -5.41
C ARG A 33 -5.30 -8.23 -5.72
N LYS A 34 -6.52 -7.73 -5.52
CA LYS A 34 -7.76 -8.38 -6.00
C LYS A 34 -8.48 -7.50 -7.01
N HIS A 35 -9.16 -8.15 -7.96
CA HIS A 35 -10.14 -7.49 -8.83
C HIS A 35 -11.54 -7.88 -8.35
N ARG A 36 -12.48 -6.93 -8.40
CA ARG A 36 -13.89 -7.14 -8.00
C ARG A 36 -14.67 -8.01 -8.96
N GLY A 37 -14.19 -8.16 -10.20
CA GLY A 37 -14.87 -8.97 -11.20
C GLY A 37 -14.05 -9.16 -12.47
N PHE A 38 -14.58 -10.03 -13.33
CA PHE A 38 -13.94 -10.41 -14.60
C PHE A 38 -13.74 -9.22 -15.54
N PHE A 39 -14.73 -8.33 -15.65
CA PHE A 39 -14.66 -7.16 -16.54
C PHE A 39 -13.57 -6.15 -16.14
N GLN A 40 -13.36 -5.94 -14.84
CA GLN A 40 -12.27 -5.07 -14.35
C GLN A 40 -10.90 -5.63 -14.76
N LYS A 41 -10.71 -6.94 -14.64
CA LYS A 41 -9.46 -7.61 -15.05
C LYS A 41 -9.16 -7.39 -16.54
N THR A 42 -10.18 -7.45 -17.39
CA THR A 42 -10.02 -7.23 -18.84
C THR A 42 -9.71 -5.77 -19.17
N ILE A 43 -10.38 -4.80 -18.52
CA ILE A 43 -10.12 -3.37 -18.75
C ILE A 43 -8.72 -2.97 -18.27
N ASP A 44 -8.31 -3.42 -17.08
CA ASP A 44 -6.97 -3.15 -16.54
C ASP A 44 -5.87 -3.71 -17.44
N PHE A 45 -6.11 -4.85 -18.10
CA PHE A 45 -5.18 -5.45 -19.06
C PHE A 45 -5.08 -4.66 -20.37
N VAL A 46 -6.22 -4.24 -20.94
CA VAL A 46 -6.28 -3.56 -22.24
C VAL A 46 -5.84 -2.10 -22.16
N MET A 47 -6.24 -1.38 -21.10
CA MET A 47 -5.96 0.05 -20.96
C MET A 47 -4.67 0.35 -20.19
N ASN A 48 -3.98 -0.68 -19.68
CA ASN A 48 -2.79 -0.55 -18.83
C ASN A 48 -2.99 0.46 -17.67
N SER A 49 -4.23 0.59 -17.22
CA SER A 49 -4.66 1.61 -16.27
C SER A 49 -5.39 0.90 -15.14
N SER A 50 -4.91 1.08 -13.92
CA SER A 50 -5.52 0.48 -12.73
C SER A 50 -6.69 1.35 -12.28
N PHE A 51 -7.89 1.07 -12.81
CA PHE A 51 -9.08 1.91 -12.54
C PHE A 51 -9.63 1.73 -11.13
N ILE A 52 -9.59 0.50 -10.63
CA ILE A 52 -10.02 0.14 -9.28
C ILE A 52 -8.91 -0.73 -8.70
N ILE A 53 -8.39 -0.36 -7.53
CA ILE A 53 -7.31 -1.10 -6.86
C ILE A 53 -7.79 -1.51 -5.47
N ASP A 54 -7.93 -2.82 -5.30
CA ASP A 54 -8.15 -3.41 -3.98
C ASP A 54 -6.92 -4.21 -3.58
N VAL A 55 -6.43 -3.97 -2.37
CA VAL A 55 -5.20 -4.57 -1.83
C VAL A 55 -5.53 -5.27 -0.51
N TYR A 56 -5.03 -6.49 -0.39
CA TYR A 56 -5.22 -7.34 0.77
C TYR A 56 -3.87 -7.80 1.30
N THR A 57 -3.77 -7.97 2.60
CA THR A 57 -2.62 -8.58 3.26
C THR A 57 -3.09 -9.66 4.22
N TYR A 58 -2.27 -10.69 4.35
CA TYR A 58 -2.59 -11.87 5.12
C TYR A 58 -1.41 -12.25 6.00
N GLY A 59 -1.71 -12.76 7.19
CA GLY A 59 -0.72 -13.36 8.07
C GLY A 59 -0.20 -14.69 7.54
N PHE A 60 0.77 -15.27 8.26
CA PHE A 60 1.37 -16.56 7.96
C PHE A 60 0.33 -17.70 7.88
N LYS A 61 -0.73 -17.64 8.69
CA LYS A 61 -1.80 -18.65 8.73
C LYS A 61 -2.93 -18.40 7.74
N ASN A 62 -2.71 -17.53 6.75
CA ASN A 62 -3.70 -17.15 5.75
C ASN A 62 -4.93 -16.41 6.31
N ASP A 63 -4.80 -15.87 7.52
CA ASP A 63 -5.76 -14.97 8.14
C ASP A 63 -5.68 -13.59 7.47
N LEU A 64 -6.82 -13.05 7.06
CA LEU A 64 -6.90 -11.69 6.52
C LEU A 64 -6.50 -10.70 7.62
N TYR A 65 -5.53 -9.83 7.32
CA TYR A 65 -5.02 -8.85 8.26
C TYR A 65 -5.45 -7.43 7.95
N CYS A 66 -5.28 -7.00 6.69
CA CYS A 66 -5.68 -5.67 6.23
C CYS A 66 -6.28 -5.79 4.83
N GLU A 67 -7.42 -5.16 4.63
CA GLU A 67 -8.07 -4.97 3.34
C GLU A 67 -8.24 -3.48 3.05
N ILE A 68 -7.95 -3.07 1.82
CA ILE A 68 -8.13 -1.71 1.33
C ILE A 68 -8.89 -1.80 0.01
N SER A 69 -10.03 -1.12 -0.07
CA SER A 69 -10.94 -1.19 -1.20
C SER A 69 -11.33 0.19 -1.71
N GLU A 70 -11.15 0.42 -3.02
CA GLU A 70 -11.44 1.72 -3.64
C GLU A 70 -12.94 2.02 -3.69
N GLN A 71 -13.35 3.18 -3.18
CA GLN A 71 -14.74 3.60 -3.26
C GLN A 71 -15.00 4.10 -4.69
N VAL A 72 -16.05 3.56 -5.31
CA VAL A 72 -16.48 3.93 -6.67
C VAL A 72 -17.82 4.64 -6.52
N ASP A 73 -17.77 5.95 -6.35
CA ASP A 73 -18.95 6.80 -6.20
C ASP A 73 -18.79 8.11 -6.99
N LYS A 74 -19.79 8.99 -6.96
CA LYS A 74 -19.71 10.28 -7.69
C LYS A 74 -18.59 11.18 -7.15
N ARG A 75 -18.12 11.00 -5.91
CA ARG A 75 -17.03 11.78 -5.31
C ARG A 75 -15.66 11.28 -5.78
N SER A 76 -15.55 9.99 -6.11
CA SER A 76 -14.33 9.37 -6.63
C SER A 76 -13.98 9.79 -8.06
N LEU A 77 -14.85 10.56 -8.75
CA LEU A 77 -14.59 11.08 -10.10
C LEU A 77 -13.45 12.11 -10.16
N PHE A 78 -13.15 12.80 -9.04
CA PHE A 78 -12.09 13.81 -8.99
C PHE A 78 -10.81 13.30 -8.33
N LYS A 79 -10.95 12.50 -7.27
CA LYS A 79 -9.83 11.90 -6.54
C LYS A 79 -10.24 10.57 -5.94
N SER A 80 -9.33 9.61 -5.96
CA SER A 80 -9.58 8.28 -5.38
C SER A 80 -9.68 8.36 -3.86
N ILE A 81 -10.62 7.59 -3.32
CA ILE A 81 -10.84 7.39 -1.90
C ILE A 81 -10.90 5.89 -1.67
N TRP A 82 -10.24 5.38 -0.65
CA TRP A 82 -10.33 3.97 -0.27
C TRP A 82 -10.87 3.85 1.15
N LYS A 83 -11.63 2.78 1.37
CA LYS A 83 -12.01 2.34 2.70
C LYS A 83 -11.17 1.12 3.03
N GLY A 84 -10.62 1.06 4.23
CA GLY A 84 -9.91 -0.12 4.69
C GLY A 84 -10.36 -0.57 6.07
N ASN A 85 -10.03 -1.82 6.36
CA ASN A 85 -10.17 -2.42 7.67
C ASN A 85 -8.91 -3.24 7.94
N SER A 86 -8.33 -3.09 9.14
CA SER A 86 -7.25 -3.96 9.57
C SER A 86 -7.33 -4.35 11.04
N ASN A 87 -6.67 -5.45 11.37
CA ASN A 87 -6.57 -5.93 12.76
C ASN A 87 -5.85 -4.94 13.69
N ASN A 88 -4.99 -4.08 13.14
CA ASN A 88 -4.25 -3.08 13.92
C ASN A 88 -5.04 -1.77 14.08
N LEU A 89 -5.66 -1.28 13.01
CA LEU A 89 -6.25 0.06 12.94
C LEU A 89 -7.78 0.08 13.10
N GLY A 90 -8.44 -1.08 13.04
CA GLY A 90 -9.88 -1.14 12.84
C GLY A 90 -10.25 -0.59 11.46
N ASN A 91 -11.36 0.16 11.36
CA ASN A 91 -11.70 0.82 10.10
C ASN A 91 -10.89 2.10 9.92
N PHE A 92 -10.57 2.38 8.66
CA PHE A 92 -9.91 3.62 8.27
C PHE A 92 -10.32 4.04 6.86
N MET A 93 -10.04 5.30 6.56
CA MET A 93 -10.21 5.90 5.25
C MET A 93 -8.86 6.37 4.73
N LEU A 94 -8.63 6.16 3.44
CA LEU A 94 -7.45 6.64 2.74
C LEU A 94 -7.88 7.61 1.65
N PHE A 95 -7.23 8.77 1.62
CA PHE A 95 -7.54 9.83 0.68
C PHE A 95 -6.34 10.10 -0.22
N ASP A 96 -6.56 10.10 -1.53
CA ASP A 96 -5.57 10.62 -2.45
C ASP A 96 -5.44 12.15 -2.27
N LYS A 97 -4.26 12.61 -1.90
CA LYS A 97 -3.91 14.04 -1.77
C LYS A 97 -2.90 14.48 -2.81
N THR A 98 -2.60 13.64 -3.79
CA THR A 98 -1.67 13.93 -4.88
C THR A 98 -2.12 15.16 -5.65
N LYS A 99 -1.18 16.08 -5.89
CA LYS A 99 -1.37 17.26 -6.75
C LYS A 99 -0.61 17.12 -8.07
N ILE A 100 0.55 16.47 -8.02
CA ILE A 100 1.43 16.21 -9.17
C ILE A 100 1.76 14.72 -9.13
N THR A 101 1.54 13.99 -10.23
CA THR A 101 1.70 12.53 -10.31
C THR A 101 3.09 12.05 -9.94
N THR A 102 4.11 12.85 -10.23
CA THR A 102 5.47 12.53 -9.80
C THR A 102 5.55 12.47 -8.29
N HIS A 103 4.85 13.36 -7.56
CA HIS A 103 4.89 13.58 -6.10
C HIS A 103 3.64 13.02 -5.41
N PRO A 104 3.46 11.68 -5.39
CA PRO A 104 2.25 11.09 -4.85
C PRO A 104 2.18 11.26 -3.34
N ARG A 105 0.97 11.56 -2.85
CA ARG A 105 0.67 11.72 -1.42
C ARG A 105 -0.68 11.12 -1.10
N MET A 106 -0.74 10.33 -0.04
CA MET A 106 -1.98 9.81 0.52
C MET A 106 -2.09 10.17 2.00
N GLU A 107 -3.32 10.30 2.49
CA GLU A 107 -3.62 10.53 3.91
C GLU A 107 -4.53 9.44 4.44
N LEU A 108 -4.09 8.76 5.50
CA LEU A 108 -4.81 7.73 6.23
C LEU A 108 -5.45 8.35 7.46
N HIS A 109 -6.74 8.14 7.65
CA HIS A 109 -7.50 8.59 8.82
C HIS A 109 -8.15 7.37 9.47
N THR A 110 -7.88 7.12 10.75
CA THR A 110 -8.49 6.01 11.51
C THR A 110 -9.76 6.47 12.22
N ASP A 111 -10.67 5.54 12.55
CA ASP A 111 -11.85 5.85 13.37
C ASP A 111 -11.49 6.37 14.78
N GLN A 112 -10.29 6.03 15.26
CA GLN A 112 -9.75 6.47 16.56
C GLN A 112 -9.22 7.92 16.53
N GLY A 113 -9.17 8.54 15.35
CA GLY A 113 -8.75 9.94 15.17
C GLY A 113 -7.29 10.12 14.76
N ASP A 114 -6.51 9.04 14.64
CA ASP A 114 -5.12 9.10 14.18
C ASP A 114 -5.07 9.45 12.70
N LYS A 115 -4.08 10.26 12.33
CA LYS A 115 -3.78 10.55 10.93
C LYS A 115 -2.34 10.27 10.57
N PHE A 116 -2.16 9.68 9.39
CA PHE A 116 -0.85 9.40 8.83
C PHE A 116 -0.76 9.93 7.41
N SER A 117 0.37 10.53 7.08
CA SER A 117 0.70 10.96 5.72
C SER A 117 1.69 9.99 5.10
N ILE A 118 1.37 9.50 3.91
CA ILE A 118 2.24 8.70 3.07
C ILE A 118 2.78 9.62 1.99
N LYS A 119 4.08 9.90 2.00
CA LYS A 119 4.73 10.86 1.09
C LYS A 119 6.00 10.28 0.47
N LYS A 120 6.16 10.45 -0.84
CA LYS A 120 7.39 10.09 -1.55
C LYS A 120 8.41 11.22 -1.45
N ASP A 121 9.63 10.89 -1.06
CA ASP A 121 10.81 11.74 -1.16
C ASP A 121 11.66 11.29 -2.35
N PHE A 122 11.86 12.22 -3.28
CA PHE A 122 12.59 11.95 -4.52
C PHE A 122 14.09 12.04 -4.37
N ALA A 123 14.58 12.86 -3.44
CA ALA A 123 16.01 12.97 -3.20
C ALA A 123 16.56 11.64 -2.70
N VAL A 124 15.76 10.92 -1.91
CA VAL A 124 16.18 9.69 -1.22
C VAL A 124 15.58 8.41 -1.84
N LYS A 125 14.82 8.52 -2.95
CA LYS A 125 14.09 7.39 -3.58
C LYS A 125 13.32 6.54 -2.57
N SER A 126 12.72 7.20 -1.59
CA SER A 126 12.08 6.54 -0.44
C SER A 126 10.69 7.10 -0.23
N VAL A 127 9.80 6.27 0.30
CA VAL A 127 8.48 6.69 0.76
C VAL A 127 8.46 6.65 2.27
N PHE A 128 7.97 7.72 2.87
CA PHE A 128 7.84 7.85 4.30
C PHE A 128 6.37 7.82 4.71
N ILE A 129 6.09 7.08 5.77
CA ILE A 129 4.81 7.19 6.50
C ILE A 129 5.10 7.93 7.79
N VAL A 130 4.43 9.06 7.98
CA VAL A 130 4.58 9.92 9.17
C VAL A 130 3.24 10.12 9.85
N ASN A 131 3.23 10.30 11.17
CA ASN A 131 2.04 10.70 11.91
C ASN A 131 1.83 12.24 11.87
N GLU A 132 0.80 12.74 12.56
CA GLU A 132 0.51 14.18 12.64
C GLU A 132 1.62 15.04 13.25
N SER A 133 2.49 14.45 14.09
CA SER A 133 3.64 15.13 14.69
C SER A 133 4.90 15.05 13.82
N ASP A 134 4.77 14.67 12.54
CA ASP A 134 5.87 14.41 11.60
C ASP A 134 6.87 13.33 12.06
N ARG A 135 6.50 12.50 13.04
CA ARG A 135 7.30 11.35 13.46
C ARG A 135 7.26 10.28 12.38
N VAL A 136 8.42 9.80 11.94
CA VAL A 136 8.53 8.72 10.95
C VAL A 136 8.14 7.39 11.56
N ILE A 137 7.08 6.79 11.03
CA ILE A 137 6.54 5.49 11.42
C ILE A 137 7.20 4.38 10.62
N ALA A 138 7.34 4.60 9.31
CA ALA A 138 7.99 3.68 8.40
C ALA A 138 8.73 4.44 7.29
N GLU A 139 9.83 3.85 6.85
CA GLU A 139 10.58 4.25 5.68
C GLU A 139 10.63 3.07 4.72
N ILE A 140 10.21 3.31 3.47
CA ILE A 140 10.15 2.29 2.44
C ILE A 140 11.09 2.69 1.31
N SER A 141 12.07 1.86 1.02
CA SER A 141 13.00 2.05 -0.08
C SER A 141 12.86 0.94 -1.10
N TYR A 142 13.39 1.19 -2.31
CA TYR A 142 13.40 0.23 -3.40
C TYR A 142 14.73 0.28 -4.14
N ASP A 143 15.19 -0.87 -4.61
CA ASP A 143 16.47 -1.04 -5.28
C ASP A 143 16.51 -0.37 -6.68
N ASN A 144 15.42 -0.50 -7.44
CA ASN A 144 15.36 -0.10 -8.84
C ASN A 144 14.08 0.67 -9.16
N PRO A 145 14.07 1.58 -10.16
CA PRO A 145 12.88 2.34 -10.54
C PRO A 145 11.84 1.52 -11.34
N ILE A 146 12.22 0.35 -11.86
CA ILE A 146 11.38 -0.48 -12.75
C ILE A 146 11.19 -1.87 -12.12
N PRO A 147 9.97 -2.46 -12.18
CA PRO A 147 9.73 -3.83 -11.73
C PRO A 147 10.61 -4.88 -12.44
N PRO A 148 10.97 -5.97 -11.74
CA PRO A 148 10.60 -6.32 -10.38
C PRO A 148 11.50 -5.60 -9.36
N GLN A 149 10.89 -4.89 -8.42
CA GLN A 149 11.61 -4.13 -7.40
C GLN A 149 11.69 -4.95 -6.12
N LEU A 150 12.86 -4.95 -5.49
CA LEU A 150 12.99 -5.35 -4.10
C LEU A 150 12.58 -4.15 -3.24
N ILE A 151 11.50 -4.31 -2.49
CA ILE A 151 11.01 -3.31 -1.55
C ILE A 151 11.53 -3.66 -0.17
N ALA A 152 12.09 -2.67 0.51
CA ALA A 152 12.52 -2.78 1.90
C ALA A 152 11.71 -1.82 2.78
N ILE A 153 11.05 -2.35 3.80
CA ILE A 153 10.27 -1.61 4.79
C ILE A 153 11.06 -1.58 6.09
N GLN A 154 11.53 -0.40 6.48
CA GLN A 154 12.06 -0.14 7.81
C GLN A 154 10.94 0.37 8.71
N GLN A 155 10.40 -0.51 9.56
CA GLN A 155 9.40 -0.16 10.55
C GLN A 155 10.09 0.48 11.77
N LYS A 156 9.87 1.78 11.97
CA LYS A 156 10.48 2.58 13.04
C LYS A 156 9.58 2.70 14.27
N SER A 157 8.26 2.60 14.09
CA SER A 157 7.26 2.62 15.16
C SER A 157 6.28 1.45 15.04
N SER A 158 5.67 1.06 16.15
CA SER A 158 4.62 0.03 16.22
C SER A 158 3.21 0.56 15.96
N ASP A 159 3.05 1.86 15.68
CA ASP A 159 1.73 2.48 15.44
C ASP A 159 1.02 1.91 14.21
N LEU A 160 1.79 1.37 13.26
CA LEU A 160 1.27 0.64 12.10
C LEU A 160 1.94 -0.74 12.04
N HIS A 161 1.16 -1.77 11.76
CA HIS A 161 1.72 -3.09 11.50
C HIS A 161 2.36 -3.14 10.12
N VAL A 162 3.34 -4.03 9.91
CA VAL A 162 4.01 -4.19 8.59
C VAL A 162 3.00 -4.46 7.46
N PHE A 163 1.92 -5.16 7.76
CA PHE A 163 0.86 -5.46 6.79
C PHE A 163 0.09 -4.20 6.37
N ASP A 164 -0.18 -3.27 7.29
CA ASP A 164 -0.77 -1.97 6.94
C ASP A 164 0.20 -1.17 6.07
N ILE A 165 1.48 -1.11 6.48
CA ILE A 165 2.53 -0.37 5.77
C ILE A 165 2.70 -0.92 4.35
N ALA A 166 2.78 -2.24 4.20
CA ALA A 166 2.93 -2.91 2.91
C ALA A 166 1.71 -2.67 2.01
N ALA A 167 0.49 -2.76 2.54
CA ALA A 167 -0.74 -2.51 1.79
C ALA A 167 -0.79 -1.06 1.27
N LEU A 168 -0.49 -0.08 2.14
CA LEU A 168 -0.51 1.34 1.81
C LEU A 168 0.53 1.71 0.75
N TYR A 169 1.77 1.23 0.91
CA TYR A 169 2.81 1.52 -0.06
C TYR A 169 2.57 0.80 -1.40
N TYR A 170 2.10 -0.46 -1.37
CA TYR A 170 1.77 -1.18 -2.60
C TYR A 170 0.65 -0.49 -3.38
N LEU A 171 -0.38 0.00 -2.70
CA LEU A 171 -1.44 0.80 -3.30
C LEU A 171 -0.91 2.08 -3.97
N LEU A 172 -0.06 2.84 -3.27
CA LEU A 172 0.61 4.04 -3.80
C LEU A 172 1.40 3.71 -5.08
N ASN A 173 2.17 2.63 -5.06
CA ASN A 173 3.04 2.20 -6.16
C ASN A 173 2.28 1.66 -7.39
N ILE A 174 1.09 1.08 -7.20
CA ILE A 174 0.24 0.69 -8.35
C ILE A 174 -0.42 1.93 -8.96
N LYS A 175 -0.83 2.89 -8.12
CA LYS A 175 -1.55 4.09 -8.59
C LYS A 175 -0.64 5.06 -9.37
N TYR A 176 0.66 5.13 -9.04
CA TYR A 176 1.65 6.03 -9.65
C TYR A 176 2.95 5.27 -9.99
#